data_AF-A0A067CUK6-F1
#
_entry.id   AF-A0A067CUK6-F1
#
_cell.length_a   1.000
_cell.length_b   1.000
_cell.length_c   1.000
_cell.angle_alpha   90.00
_cell.angle_beta   90.00
_cell.angle_gamma   90.00
#
_symmetry.space_group_name_H-M   'P 1'
#
loop_
_entity.id
_entity.type
_entity.pdbx_description
1 polymer ?
#
loop_
_entity_poly.entity_id
_entity_poly.type
_entity_poly.pdbx_seq_one_letter_code
_entity_poly.pdbx_strand_id
1 'polypeptide(L)'
;MTQRSQTATSALDVDGIVDAIVHSAPAPSDIINFLGALPADARSPAVSAVLGLLNHPRGLQHWPVAHLDDACIDKWDLVGPAMPALRSVSIANVPTRARWLQFCEHVAHCLFKILVRRATVEPLAPGLTKDEVAHGLRLCTSLRDVGFSSDASLLSAVPTQAHHVRQLKLTNVARLPTDALMQWLGSGCAEALILRILTVTGFNEGFNALVQRFVDGRLPLRQLSVLEITFRNAMSPRTLLASLDLFKMVTLHLQGNLSCVVGALSGTPVLDELNFQRTALSNAMDMQPVVRGPSAVRRVRFHRRSVSDAGFDAMLHIILRLESIESTTHWAKDIQDDAVLRAMTTLGHVTVTKGLSSPRLASPRR
;
A
#
# COMPACT_ATOMS: atom_id res chain seq x y z
N MET A 1 45.70 42.79 23.23
CA MET A 1 45.47 41.36 23.50
C MET A 1 43.98 41.09 23.44
N THR A 2 43.46 40.64 22.30
CA THR A 2 42.04 40.28 22.12
C THR A 2 41.87 38.82 22.48
N GLN A 3 41.34 38.57 23.68
CA GLN A 3 41.04 37.26 24.20
C GLN A 3 39.88 36.67 23.38
N ARG A 4 40.19 35.77 22.43
CA ARG A 4 39.16 34.98 21.72
C ARG A 4 38.47 34.10 22.76
N SER A 5 37.26 34.49 23.14
CA SER A 5 36.37 33.62 23.92
C SER A 5 36.07 32.39 23.07
N GLN A 6 36.54 31.22 23.51
CA GLN A 6 36.10 29.95 22.97
C GLN A 6 34.62 29.79 23.32
N THR A 7 33.75 30.03 22.34
CA THR A 7 32.34 29.66 22.44
C THR A 7 32.25 28.15 22.57
N ALA A 8 31.63 27.67 23.65
CA ALA A 8 31.36 26.25 23.84
C ALA A 8 30.58 25.73 22.63
N THR A 9 31.11 24.69 21.98
CA THR A 9 30.45 24.03 20.85
C THR A 9 29.14 23.42 21.34
N SER A 10 28.03 23.94 20.85
CA SER A 10 26.72 23.38 21.13
C SER A 10 26.59 22.04 20.42
N ALA A 11 25.87 21.09 21.01
CA ALA A 11 25.54 19.84 20.32
C ALA A 11 24.80 20.08 18.99
N LEU A 12 24.11 21.23 18.86
CA LEU A 12 23.42 21.66 17.64
C LEU A 12 24.36 22.10 16.52
N ASP A 13 25.63 22.36 16.82
CA ASP A 13 26.65 22.75 15.83
C ASP A 13 27.17 21.55 15.02
N VAL A 14 26.76 20.32 15.38
CA VAL A 14 27.12 19.11 14.64
C VAL A 14 26.32 19.04 13.34
N ASP A 15 27.02 19.05 12.21
CA ASP A 15 26.41 18.98 10.87
C ASP A 15 25.38 17.84 10.76
N GLY A 16 24.17 18.21 10.34
CA GLY A 16 23.07 17.26 10.12
C GLY A 16 22.32 16.79 11.38
N ILE A 17 22.70 17.24 12.58
CA ILE A 17 22.00 16.83 13.81
C ILE A 17 20.56 17.34 13.85
N VAL A 18 20.32 18.56 13.36
CA VAL A 18 18.98 19.13 13.26
C VAL A 18 18.12 18.30 12.30
N ASP A 19 18.67 17.93 11.13
CA ASP A 19 17.98 17.05 10.18
C ASP A 19 17.67 15.68 10.80
N ALA A 20 18.62 15.11 11.55
CA ALA A 20 18.44 13.84 12.24
C ALA A 20 17.34 13.90 13.31
N ILE A 21 17.25 15.00 14.08
CA ILE A 21 16.18 15.24 15.06
C ILE A 21 14.84 15.36 14.34
N VAL A 22 14.76 16.18 13.27
CA VAL A 22 13.55 16.31 12.44
C VAL A 22 13.09 14.94 11.94
N HIS A 23 14.00 14.12 11.38
CA HIS A 23 13.68 12.80 10.85
C HIS A 23 13.26 11.75 11.91
N SER A 24 13.61 11.98 13.17
CA SER A 24 13.36 11.07 14.29
C SER A 24 12.12 11.45 15.11
N ALA A 25 11.67 12.70 15.00
CA ALA A 25 10.50 13.18 15.73
C ALA A 25 9.21 12.50 15.20
N PRO A 26 8.38 11.91 16.08
CA PRO A 26 7.19 11.17 15.68
C PRO A 26 6.00 12.11 15.36
N ALA A 27 5.91 13.28 16.00
CA ALA A 27 4.79 14.19 15.85
C ALA A 27 5.18 15.53 15.19
N PRO A 28 4.32 16.09 14.31
CA PRO A 28 4.51 17.42 13.72
C PRO A 28 4.72 18.54 14.74
N SER A 29 3.96 18.50 15.84
CA SER A 29 4.00 19.52 16.90
C SER A 29 5.37 19.61 17.57
N ASP A 30 6.03 18.47 17.77
CA ASP A 30 7.34 18.41 18.40
C ASP A 30 8.38 19.08 17.51
N ILE A 31 8.27 18.90 16.20
CA ILE A 31 9.13 19.54 15.20
C ILE A 31 8.87 21.04 15.15
N ILE A 32 7.60 21.47 15.14
CA ILE A 32 7.25 22.89 15.14
C ILE A 32 7.84 23.57 16.39
N ASN A 33 7.65 22.97 17.57
CA ASN A 33 8.17 23.50 18.83
C ASN A 33 9.70 23.54 18.84
N PHE A 34 10.34 22.44 18.43
CA PHE A 34 11.80 22.34 18.36
C PHE A 34 12.39 23.37 17.39
N LEU A 35 11.94 23.38 16.13
CA LEU A 35 12.42 24.31 15.11
C LEU A 35 12.00 25.76 15.37
N GLY A 36 10.92 25.99 16.10
CA GLY A 36 10.48 27.30 16.56
C GLY A 36 11.35 27.87 17.68
N ALA A 37 11.93 27.00 18.51
CA ALA A 37 12.86 27.38 19.57
C ALA A 37 14.28 27.63 19.05
N LEU A 38 14.63 27.12 17.87
CA LEU A 38 15.93 27.36 17.27
C LEU A 38 16.07 28.80 16.74
N PRO A 39 17.23 29.44 16.95
CA PRO A 39 17.61 30.66 16.24
C PRO A 39 17.49 30.50 14.72
N ALA A 40 17.15 31.59 14.01
CA ALA A 40 16.91 31.52 12.57
C ALA A 40 18.15 31.11 11.75
N ASP A 41 19.33 31.53 12.21
CA ASP A 41 20.65 31.21 11.69
C ASP A 41 21.06 29.75 11.94
N ALA A 42 20.52 29.12 12.98
CA ALA A 42 20.73 27.69 13.26
C ALA A 42 19.88 26.76 12.36
N ARG A 43 18.96 27.31 11.55
CA ARG A 43 18.09 26.53 10.66
C ARG A 43 18.62 26.61 9.24
N SER A 44 18.92 25.44 8.66
CA SER A 44 19.19 25.36 7.22
C SER A 44 17.97 25.84 6.41
N PRO A 45 18.14 26.24 5.14
CA PRO A 45 17.01 26.59 4.28
C PRO A 45 15.98 25.46 4.17
N ALA A 46 16.43 24.21 4.15
CA ALA A 46 15.54 23.05 4.09
C ALA A 46 14.71 22.89 5.37
N VAL A 47 15.33 23.02 6.54
CA VAL A 47 14.66 22.95 7.83
C VAL A 47 13.68 24.12 8.02
N SER A 48 14.04 25.32 7.56
CA SER A 48 13.16 26.48 7.57
C SER A 48 11.94 26.28 6.67
N ALA A 49 12.13 25.66 5.50
CA ALA A 49 11.03 25.33 4.59
C ALA A 49 10.11 24.24 5.17
N VAL A 50 10.67 23.22 5.84
CA VAL A 50 9.89 22.22 6.59
C VAL A 50 9.04 22.88 7.68
N LEU A 51 9.62 23.79 8.47
CA LEU A 51 8.88 24.56 9.48
C LEU A 51 7.75 25.38 8.84
N GLY A 52 8.02 26.04 7.70
CA GLY A 52 7.02 26.77 6.94
C GLY A 52 5.86 25.88 6.44
N LEU A 53 6.18 24.68 5.95
CA LEU A 53 5.19 23.70 5.55
C LEU A 53 4.39 23.15 6.75
N LEU A 54 5.03 22.90 7.90
CA LEU A 54 4.35 22.38 9.10
C LEU A 54 3.40 23.40 9.74
N ASN A 55 3.77 24.68 9.73
CA ASN A 55 2.91 25.76 10.25
C ASN A 55 1.73 26.10 9.32
N HIS A 56 1.72 25.58 8.09
CA HIS A 56 0.64 25.84 7.16
C HIS A 56 -0.62 25.04 7.56
N PRO A 57 -1.84 25.64 7.56
CA PRO A 57 -3.07 24.94 7.97
C PRO A 57 -3.37 23.67 7.16
N ARG A 58 -2.94 23.66 5.89
CA ARG A 58 -3.01 22.50 4.97
C ARG A 58 -1.61 21.96 4.64
N GLY A 59 -0.71 22.06 5.60
CA GLY A 59 0.69 21.69 5.47
C GLY A 59 0.93 20.19 5.48
N LEU A 60 2.07 19.77 6.03
CA LEU A 60 2.42 18.37 6.27
C LEU A 60 1.54 17.74 7.38
N GLN A 61 0.24 17.59 7.10
CA GLN A 61 -0.74 16.96 8.01
C GLN A 61 -0.35 15.53 8.35
N HIS A 62 0.33 14.89 7.41
CA HIS A 62 0.91 13.57 7.56
C HIS A 62 2.41 13.74 7.79
N TRP A 63 2.89 13.20 8.90
CA TRP A 63 4.30 13.14 9.26
C TRP A 63 4.62 11.74 9.78
N PRO A 64 5.79 11.15 9.46
CA PRO A 64 6.95 11.71 8.76
C PRO A 64 6.90 11.59 7.22
N VAL A 65 5.77 11.17 6.66
CA VAL A 65 5.60 11.06 5.21
C VAL A 65 4.98 12.36 4.69
N ALA A 66 5.72 13.15 3.93
CA ALA A 66 5.20 14.36 3.31
C ALA A 66 4.28 14.03 2.14
N HIS A 67 2.99 14.28 2.32
CA HIS A 67 1.95 14.11 1.31
C HIS A 67 1.85 15.38 0.44
N LEU A 68 2.40 15.35 -0.77
CA LEU A 68 2.43 16.49 -1.71
C LEU A 68 1.12 16.67 -2.48
N ASP A 69 0.21 15.70 -2.39
CA ASP A 69 -1.19 15.77 -2.80
C ASP A 69 -1.99 16.79 -2.00
N ASP A 70 -1.79 16.78 -0.68
CA ASP A 70 -2.54 17.60 0.28
C ASP A 70 -1.84 18.92 0.60
N ALA A 71 -0.51 18.95 0.46
CA ALA A 71 0.29 20.14 0.67
C ALA A 71 -0.23 21.25 -0.25
N CYS A 72 -0.79 22.29 0.38
CA CYS A 72 -1.53 23.36 -0.27
C CYS A 72 -0.88 23.72 -1.60
N ILE A 73 -1.67 23.60 -2.67
CA ILE A 73 -1.37 24.02 -4.05
C ILE A 73 -0.57 25.34 -4.08
N ASP A 74 -0.76 26.22 -3.11
CA ASP A 74 -0.21 27.57 -3.05
C ASP A 74 1.20 27.67 -2.41
N LYS A 75 1.82 26.56 -1.99
CA LYS A 75 3.14 26.56 -1.29
C LYS A 75 4.19 25.64 -1.90
N TRP A 76 4.10 25.36 -3.21
CA TRP A 76 5.12 24.60 -3.94
C TRP A 76 6.53 25.22 -3.83
N ASP A 77 6.63 26.53 -3.64
CA ASP A 77 7.90 27.24 -3.41
C ASP A 77 8.61 26.79 -2.12
N LEU A 78 7.89 26.21 -1.16
CA LEU A 78 8.47 25.65 0.06
C LEU A 78 8.80 24.16 -0.10
N VAL A 79 8.12 23.44 -1.00
CA VAL A 79 8.31 22.00 -1.19
C VAL A 79 9.72 21.71 -1.67
N GLY A 80 10.15 22.39 -2.75
CA GLY A 80 11.48 22.22 -3.34
C GLY A 80 12.62 22.37 -2.32
N PRO A 81 12.70 23.51 -1.60
CA PRO A 81 13.69 23.71 -0.55
C PRO A 81 13.58 22.73 0.61
N ALA A 82 12.37 22.28 0.98
CA ALA A 82 12.18 21.33 2.07
C ALA A 82 12.66 19.90 1.74
N MET A 83 12.68 19.51 0.45
CA MET A 83 12.97 18.13 0.02
C MET A 83 14.20 17.48 0.69
N PRO A 84 15.35 18.15 0.87
CA PRO A 84 16.51 17.54 1.51
C PRO A 84 16.33 17.16 2.98
N ALA A 85 15.38 17.80 3.68
CA ALA A 85 15.05 17.56 5.09
C ALA A 85 13.77 16.70 5.26
N LEU A 86 13.19 16.22 4.15
CA LEU A 86 12.05 15.30 4.19
C LEU A 86 12.54 13.86 4.15
N ARG A 87 12.19 13.10 5.18
CA ARG A 87 12.53 11.66 5.27
C ARG A 87 11.85 10.82 4.20
N SER A 88 10.63 11.20 3.84
CA SER A 88 9.79 10.43 2.94
C SER A 88 8.81 11.35 2.25
N VAL A 89 8.62 11.12 0.95
CA VAL A 89 7.63 11.84 0.15
C VAL A 89 6.61 10.86 -0.42
N SER A 90 5.33 11.23 -0.29
CA SER A 90 4.20 10.59 -0.94
C SER A 90 3.58 11.57 -1.91
N ILE A 91 3.35 11.13 -3.14
CA ILE A 91 2.65 11.92 -4.16
C ILE A 91 1.45 11.08 -4.58
N ALA A 92 0.27 11.40 -4.07
CA ALA A 92 -0.95 11.06 -4.81
C ALA A 92 -1.24 12.22 -5.77
N ASN A 93 -2.04 12.02 -6.82
CA ASN A 93 -2.48 13.11 -7.69
C ASN A 93 -1.36 14.00 -8.24
N VAL A 94 -0.82 13.60 -9.40
CA VAL A 94 0.21 14.42 -10.05
C VAL A 94 -0.33 15.84 -10.25
N PRO A 95 0.35 16.88 -9.75
CA PRO A 95 -0.14 18.24 -9.85
C PRO A 95 -0.16 18.70 -11.32
N THR A 96 -0.58 19.95 -11.58
CA THR A 96 -0.50 20.55 -12.92
C THR A 96 0.88 20.32 -13.55
N ARG A 97 0.93 20.21 -14.89
CA ARG A 97 2.18 19.95 -15.64
C ARG A 97 3.37 20.80 -15.15
N ALA A 98 3.15 22.10 -14.95
CA ALA A 98 4.19 23.02 -14.48
C ALA A 98 4.84 22.59 -13.15
N ARG A 99 4.03 22.11 -12.20
CA ARG A 99 4.51 21.66 -10.88
C ARG A 99 5.17 20.30 -10.94
N TRP A 100 4.70 19.42 -11.81
CA TRP A 100 5.40 18.16 -12.04
C TRP A 100 6.80 18.40 -12.61
N LEU A 101 6.93 19.31 -13.58
CA LEU A 101 8.24 19.68 -14.12
C LEU A 101 9.13 20.30 -13.03
N GLN A 102 8.59 21.24 -12.24
CA GLN A 102 9.31 21.81 -11.10
C GLN A 102 9.73 20.72 -10.11
N PHE A 103 8.87 19.76 -9.79
CA PHE A 103 9.20 18.61 -8.95
C PHE A 103 10.36 17.80 -9.55
N CYS A 104 10.28 17.46 -10.83
CA CYS A 104 11.33 16.71 -11.53
C CYS A 104 12.67 17.45 -11.50
N GLU A 105 12.69 18.77 -11.71
CA GLU A 105 13.89 19.59 -11.61
C GLU A 105 14.50 19.53 -10.21
N HIS A 106 13.67 19.64 -9.17
CA HIS A 106 14.14 19.57 -7.78
C HIS A 106 14.64 18.18 -7.41
N VAL A 107 13.94 17.11 -7.82
CA VAL A 107 14.39 15.73 -7.61
C VAL A 107 15.69 15.45 -8.34
N ALA A 108 15.81 15.91 -9.60
CA ALA A 108 17.03 15.82 -10.39
C ALA A 108 18.19 16.61 -9.77
N HIS A 109 17.93 17.60 -8.92
CA HIS A 109 18.96 18.32 -8.18
C HIS A 109 19.31 17.62 -6.85
N CYS A 110 18.33 16.96 -6.22
CA CYS A 110 18.46 16.34 -4.90
C CYS A 110 18.92 14.86 -4.94
N LEU A 111 19.61 14.46 -6.03
CA LEU A 111 19.90 13.12 -6.59
C LEU A 111 20.11 11.91 -5.66
N PHE A 112 20.31 12.09 -4.36
CA PHE A 112 20.73 11.03 -3.44
C PHE A 112 19.93 10.91 -2.13
N LYS A 113 19.05 11.86 -1.78
CA LYS A 113 18.46 11.87 -0.42
C LYS A 113 16.96 11.61 -0.35
N ILE A 114 16.23 11.75 -1.46
CA ILE A 114 14.78 11.67 -1.41
C ILE A 114 14.35 10.21 -1.52
N LEU A 115 13.99 9.65 -0.36
CA LEU A 115 13.23 8.43 -0.28
C LEU A 115 11.77 8.75 -0.67
N VAL A 116 11.44 8.70 -1.96
CA VAL A 116 10.03 8.68 -2.36
C VAL A 116 9.47 7.32 -1.95
N ARG A 117 8.85 7.25 -0.78
CA ARG A 117 8.29 5.98 -0.31
C ARG A 117 7.09 5.59 -1.13
N ARG A 118 6.22 6.52 -1.52
CA ARG A 118 4.98 6.19 -2.24
C ARG A 118 4.71 7.14 -3.39
N ALA A 119 4.72 6.66 -4.62
CA ALA A 119 4.21 7.41 -5.76
C ALA A 119 2.88 6.79 -6.21
N THR A 120 1.74 7.46 -6.03
CA THR A 120 0.44 7.04 -6.57
C THR A 120 0.09 7.92 -7.76
N VAL A 121 0.24 7.39 -8.97
CA VAL A 121 -0.15 8.10 -10.20
C VAL A 121 -1.66 7.94 -10.40
N GLU A 122 -2.38 8.98 -10.02
CA GLU A 122 -3.80 9.21 -10.35
C GLU A 122 -3.92 9.74 -11.80
N PRO A 123 -5.13 9.72 -12.44
CA PRO A 123 -5.23 10.07 -13.85
C PRO A 123 -4.49 11.37 -14.14
N LEU A 124 -3.64 11.33 -15.18
CA LEU A 124 -2.70 12.39 -15.49
C LEU A 124 -3.40 13.75 -15.48
N ALA A 125 -2.84 14.70 -14.75
CA ALA A 125 -3.31 16.07 -14.78
C ALA A 125 -3.41 16.55 -16.24
N PRO A 126 -4.41 17.37 -16.60
CA PRO A 126 -4.55 17.90 -17.95
C PRO A 126 -3.23 18.50 -18.44
N GLY A 127 -2.76 18.03 -19.60
CA GLY A 127 -1.54 18.49 -20.25
C GLY A 127 -0.25 17.77 -19.84
N LEU A 128 -0.28 16.88 -18.84
CA LEU A 128 0.88 16.07 -18.49
C LEU A 128 0.94 14.80 -19.35
N THR A 129 2.08 14.57 -20.00
CA THR A 129 2.30 13.38 -20.83
C THR A 129 2.82 12.20 -20.01
N LYS A 130 2.60 10.98 -20.51
CA LYS A 130 3.13 9.76 -19.88
C LYS A 130 4.66 9.78 -19.81
N ASP A 131 5.31 10.31 -20.84
CA ASP A 131 6.77 10.35 -20.91
C ASP A 131 7.35 11.30 -19.87
N GLU A 132 6.70 12.43 -19.59
CA GLU A 132 7.11 13.33 -18.51
C GLU A 132 6.98 12.68 -17.13
N VAL A 133 5.93 11.89 -16.89
CA VAL A 133 5.80 11.14 -15.63
C VAL A 133 6.84 10.02 -15.54
N ALA A 134 7.03 9.27 -16.62
CA ALA A 134 8.05 8.24 -16.70
C ALA A 134 9.46 8.80 -16.47
N HIS A 135 9.74 9.99 -17.02
CA HIS A 135 11.01 10.68 -16.80
C HIS A 135 11.20 11.05 -15.32
N GLY A 136 10.20 11.66 -14.69
CA GLY A 136 10.24 11.99 -13.25
C GLY A 136 10.45 10.76 -12.36
N LEU A 137 9.77 9.65 -12.66
CA LEU A 137 9.94 8.39 -11.93
C LEU A 137 11.36 7.84 -12.06
N ARG A 138 11.98 7.93 -13.25
CA ARG A 138 13.37 7.50 -13.47
C ARG A 138 14.39 8.33 -12.71
N LEU A 139 14.08 9.59 -12.41
CA LEU A 139 14.92 10.45 -11.58
C LEU A 139 14.87 10.07 -10.08
N CYS A 140 13.86 9.30 -9.66
CA CYS A 140 13.68 8.93 -8.26
C CYS A 140 14.51 7.69 -7.88
N THR A 141 15.74 7.85 -7.40
CA THR A 141 16.69 6.75 -7.12
C THR A 141 16.38 5.88 -5.89
N SER A 142 15.29 6.13 -5.16
CA SER A 142 14.97 5.39 -3.92
C SER A 142 13.48 5.08 -3.76
N LEU A 143 12.78 4.85 -4.88
CA LEU A 143 11.39 4.40 -4.86
C LEU A 143 11.26 3.06 -4.14
N ARG A 144 10.36 2.97 -3.16
CA ARG A 144 10.05 1.72 -2.42
C ARG A 144 8.64 1.22 -2.67
N ASP A 145 7.66 2.11 -2.68
CA ASP A 145 6.26 1.78 -2.92
C ASP A 145 5.78 2.58 -4.13
N VAL A 146 5.19 1.90 -5.10
CA VAL A 146 4.63 2.54 -6.29
C VAL A 146 3.20 2.09 -6.49
N GLY A 147 2.35 3.06 -6.77
CA GLY A 147 0.95 2.94 -7.06
C GLY A 147 0.64 3.50 -8.45
N PHE A 148 -0.01 2.72 -9.29
CA PHE A 148 -0.59 3.21 -10.54
C PHE A 148 -2.09 3.03 -10.47
N SER A 149 -2.82 4.09 -10.77
CA SER A 149 -4.25 4.00 -11.02
C SER A 149 -4.55 4.30 -12.49
N SER A 150 -5.44 3.51 -13.09
CA SER A 150 -5.90 3.66 -14.48
C SER A 150 -4.87 3.32 -15.57
N ASP A 151 -3.60 3.70 -15.41
CA ASP A 151 -2.56 3.52 -16.43
C ASP A 151 -1.30 2.84 -15.89
N ALA A 152 -1.12 1.59 -16.31
CA ALA A 152 0.00 0.78 -15.88
C ALA A 152 1.20 0.84 -16.84
N SER A 153 1.12 1.54 -17.98
CA SER A 153 2.26 1.60 -18.93
C SER A 153 3.49 2.29 -18.31
N LEU A 154 3.26 3.17 -17.33
CA LEU A 154 4.29 3.84 -16.54
C LEU A 154 5.10 2.87 -15.66
N LEU A 155 4.61 1.64 -15.45
CA LEU A 155 5.38 0.63 -14.72
C LEU A 155 6.71 0.37 -15.41
N SER A 156 6.82 0.51 -16.74
CA SER A 156 8.10 0.35 -17.47
C SER A 156 9.19 1.35 -17.06
N ALA A 157 8.84 2.46 -16.40
CA ALA A 157 9.79 3.45 -15.88
C ALA A 157 10.37 3.09 -14.50
N VAL A 158 9.78 2.12 -13.81
CA VAL A 158 10.08 1.74 -12.42
C VAL A 158 11.06 0.56 -12.24
N PRO A 159 11.18 -0.44 -13.13
CA PRO A 159 12.03 -1.60 -12.90
C PRO A 159 13.51 -1.35 -13.25
N THR A 160 13.99 -0.10 -13.21
CA THR A 160 15.43 0.13 -13.37
C THR A 160 16.17 -0.40 -12.15
N GLN A 161 17.40 -0.91 -12.33
CA GLN A 161 18.25 -1.41 -11.22
C GLN A 161 18.46 -0.36 -10.10
N ALA A 162 18.23 0.92 -10.40
CA ALA A 162 18.34 2.00 -9.43
C ALA A 162 17.19 2.02 -8.41
N HIS A 163 16.05 1.38 -8.69
CA HIS A 163 14.90 1.38 -7.78
C HIS A 163 14.81 0.09 -6.98
N HIS A 164 14.58 0.21 -5.67
CA HIS A 164 14.29 -0.91 -4.78
C HIS A 164 12.80 -0.98 -4.44
N VAL A 165 11.96 -1.01 -5.48
CA VAL A 165 10.50 -1.04 -5.30
C VAL A 165 10.09 -2.37 -4.69
N ARG A 166 9.69 -2.32 -3.42
CA ARG A 166 9.19 -3.44 -2.63
C ARG A 166 7.71 -3.65 -2.78
N GLN A 167 6.94 -2.57 -2.90
CA GLN A 167 5.50 -2.64 -3.00
C GLN A 167 5.00 -2.06 -4.32
N LEU A 168 4.21 -2.83 -5.05
CA LEU A 168 3.50 -2.36 -6.24
C LEU A 168 1.99 -2.46 -6.04
N LYS A 169 1.29 -1.35 -6.29
CA LYS A 169 -0.17 -1.26 -6.25
C LYS A 169 -0.71 -0.84 -7.60
N LEU A 170 -1.47 -1.71 -8.27
CA LEU A 170 -2.17 -1.40 -9.51
C LEU A 170 -3.67 -1.34 -9.22
N THR A 171 -4.32 -0.21 -9.50
CA THR A 171 -5.75 0.00 -9.23
C THR A 171 -6.47 0.45 -10.51
N ASN A 172 -7.63 -0.14 -10.85
CA ASN A 172 -8.41 0.26 -12.04
C ASN A 172 -7.63 0.26 -13.36
N VAL A 173 -6.56 -0.53 -13.49
CA VAL A 173 -5.75 -0.54 -14.72
C VAL A 173 -6.47 -1.31 -15.83
N ALA A 174 -6.54 -0.70 -17.02
CA ALA A 174 -7.27 -1.28 -18.14
C ALA A 174 -6.59 -2.53 -18.71
N ARG A 175 -5.25 -2.51 -18.74
CA ARG A 175 -4.40 -3.59 -19.21
C ARG A 175 -3.24 -3.76 -18.23
N LEU A 176 -2.94 -5.01 -17.89
CA LEU A 176 -1.75 -5.32 -17.10
C LEU A 176 -0.50 -5.26 -17.99
N PRO A 177 0.55 -4.55 -17.59
CA PRO A 177 1.80 -4.45 -18.32
C PRO A 177 2.64 -5.68 -18.00
N THR A 178 2.22 -6.85 -18.49
CA THR A 178 2.74 -8.15 -18.05
C THR A 178 4.26 -8.20 -18.08
N ASP A 179 4.93 -7.74 -19.14
CA ASP A 179 6.40 -7.77 -19.21
C ASP A 179 7.08 -6.90 -18.14
N ALA A 180 6.61 -5.66 -17.93
CA ALA A 180 7.18 -4.79 -16.90
C ALA A 180 6.91 -5.32 -15.48
N LEU A 181 5.73 -5.92 -15.26
CA LEU A 181 5.39 -6.57 -14.00
C LEU A 181 6.29 -7.77 -13.73
N MET A 182 6.54 -8.58 -14.76
CA MET A 182 7.43 -9.75 -14.67
C MET A 182 8.88 -9.33 -14.41
N GLN A 183 9.34 -8.25 -15.05
CA GLN A 183 10.66 -7.67 -14.78
C GLN A 183 10.78 -7.19 -13.33
N TRP A 184 9.76 -6.50 -12.81
CA TRP A 184 9.73 -6.07 -11.41
C TRP A 184 9.69 -7.26 -10.44
N LEU A 185 8.85 -8.28 -10.68
CA LEU A 185 8.80 -9.49 -9.86
C LEU A 185 10.14 -10.26 -9.87
N GLY A 186 10.83 -10.27 -11.02
CA GLY A 186 12.16 -10.87 -11.18
C GLY A 186 13.31 -10.05 -10.60
N SER A 187 13.08 -8.81 -10.16
CA SER A 187 14.13 -7.91 -9.65
C SER A 187 14.76 -8.37 -8.32
N GLY A 188 14.12 -9.30 -7.61
CA GLY A 188 14.57 -9.70 -6.28
C GLY A 188 14.36 -8.63 -5.19
N CYS A 189 13.49 -7.64 -5.45
CA CYS A 189 13.04 -6.67 -4.45
C CYS A 189 11.53 -6.76 -4.15
N ALA A 190 10.75 -7.55 -4.90
CA ALA A 190 9.29 -7.53 -4.82
C ALA A 190 8.77 -8.22 -3.55
N GLU A 191 8.26 -7.43 -2.61
CA GLU A 191 7.71 -7.90 -1.32
C GLU A 191 6.17 -7.90 -1.28
N ALA A 192 5.53 -6.95 -1.97
CA ALA A 192 4.08 -6.76 -1.90
C ALA A 192 3.46 -6.38 -3.25
N LEU A 193 2.46 -7.15 -3.69
CA LEU A 193 1.69 -6.90 -4.92
C LEU A 193 0.22 -6.72 -4.57
N ILE A 194 -0.33 -5.55 -4.93
CA ILE A 194 -1.72 -5.18 -4.67
C ILE A 194 -2.39 -4.86 -6.01
N LEU A 195 -3.34 -5.69 -6.42
CA LEU A 195 -4.12 -5.55 -7.65
C LEU A 195 -5.59 -5.27 -7.29
N ARG A 196 -6.09 -4.04 -7.48
CA ARG A 196 -7.43 -3.63 -7.06
C ARG A 196 -8.36 -3.24 -8.22
N ILE A 197 -9.59 -3.75 -8.19
CA ILE A 197 -10.76 -3.35 -9.00
C ILE A 197 -10.42 -3.21 -10.49
N LEU A 198 -10.49 -4.31 -11.22
CA LEU A 198 -10.03 -4.37 -12.61
C LEU A 198 -11.27 -4.66 -13.47
N THR A 199 -11.92 -3.61 -13.97
CA THR A 199 -13.26 -3.68 -14.58
C THR A 199 -13.27 -3.66 -16.10
N VAL A 200 -12.11 -3.51 -16.72
CA VAL A 200 -12.03 -3.36 -18.18
C VAL A 200 -12.01 -4.73 -18.83
N THR A 201 -12.76 -4.89 -19.91
CA THR A 201 -12.97 -6.13 -20.67
C THR A 201 -11.68 -6.82 -21.14
N GLY A 202 -10.54 -6.13 -21.17
CA GLY A 202 -9.22 -6.71 -21.49
C GLY A 202 -8.39 -7.19 -20.30
N PHE A 203 -8.84 -6.98 -19.06
CA PHE A 203 -8.08 -7.39 -17.88
C PHE A 203 -7.97 -8.91 -17.76
N ASN A 204 -9.05 -9.63 -18.05
CA ASN A 204 -9.08 -11.09 -17.92
C ASN A 204 -7.99 -11.75 -18.78
N GLU A 205 -7.77 -11.26 -20.01
CA GLU A 205 -6.73 -11.76 -20.90
C GLU A 205 -5.32 -11.49 -20.33
N GLY A 206 -5.04 -10.24 -19.95
CA GLY A 206 -3.74 -9.87 -19.38
C GLY A 206 -3.43 -10.59 -18.06
N PHE A 207 -4.45 -10.79 -17.22
CA PHE A 207 -4.31 -11.52 -15.97
C PHE A 207 -4.17 -13.02 -16.19
N ASN A 208 -4.94 -13.62 -17.10
CA ASN A 208 -4.76 -15.03 -17.46
C ASN A 208 -3.36 -15.27 -18.03
N ALA A 209 -2.86 -14.36 -18.88
CA ALA A 209 -1.49 -14.42 -19.37
C ALA A 209 -0.45 -14.29 -18.24
N LEU A 210 -0.70 -13.44 -17.25
CA LEU A 210 0.14 -13.32 -16.06
C LEU A 210 0.13 -14.62 -15.23
N VAL A 211 -1.04 -15.18 -14.96
CA VAL A 211 -1.21 -16.45 -14.24
C VAL A 211 -0.53 -17.59 -15.00
N GLN A 212 -0.72 -17.67 -16.32
CA GLN A 212 -0.08 -18.68 -17.14
C GLN A 212 1.45 -18.56 -17.05
N ARG A 213 1.99 -17.35 -17.08
CA ARG A 213 3.43 -17.13 -16.88
C ARG A 213 3.94 -17.51 -15.49
N PHE A 214 3.11 -17.40 -14.45
CA PHE A 214 3.44 -17.94 -13.12
C PHE A 214 3.44 -19.46 -13.11
N VAL A 215 2.42 -20.09 -13.71
CA VAL A 215 2.28 -21.55 -13.83
C VAL A 215 3.44 -22.15 -14.63
N ASP A 216 3.87 -21.50 -15.70
CA ASP A 216 4.98 -21.95 -16.55
C ASP A 216 6.36 -21.91 -15.83
N GLY A 217 6.39 -21.61 -14.53
CA GLY A 217 7.57 -21.71 -13.67
C GLY A 217 8.65 -20.67 -13.95
N ARG A 218 8.32 -19.64 -14.74
CA ARG A 218 9.31 -18.64 -15.19
C ARG A 218 9.62 -17.56 -14.16
N LEU A 219 8.95 -17.54 -13.02
CA LEU A 219 9.26 -16.59 -11.94
C LEU A 219 9.20 -17.23 -10.56
N PRO A 220 10.28 -17.07 -9.77
CA PRO A 220 10.20 -17.32 -8.35
C PRO A 220 9.47 -16.14 -7.69
N LEU A 221 8.19 -16.31 -7.33
CA LEU A 221 7.48 -15.42 -6.39
C LEU A 221 8.02 -15.54 -4.94
N ARG A 222 9.27 -16.00 -4.79
CA ARG A 222 9.95 -16.38 -3.55
C ARG A 222 10.20 -15.23 -2.57
N GLN A 223 9.77 -14.02 -2.89
CA GLN A 223 9.93 -12.86 -2.02
C GLN A 223 8.60 -12.18 -1.70
N LEU A 224 7.53 -12.58 -2.38
CA LEU A 224 6.24 -11.96 -2.20
C LEU A 224 5.64 -12.39 -0.86
N SER A 225 5.59 -11.46 0.08
CA SER A 225 5.02 -11.64 1.41
C SER A 225 3.57 -11.17 1.49
N VAL A 226 3.18 -10.22 0.62
CA VAL A 226 1.82 -9.68 0.57
C VAL A 226 1.28 -9.82 -0.84
N LEU A 227 0.14 -10.50 -0.96
CA LEU A 227 -0.63 -10.55 -2.19
C LEU A 227 -2.07 -10.14 -1.91
N GLU A 228 -2.47 -9.02 -2.49
CA GLU A 228 -3.86 -8.56 -2.48
C GLU A 228 -4.38 -8.54 -3.91
N ILE A 229 -5.43 -9.29 -4.18
CA ILE A 229 -6.10 -9.29 -5.47
C ILE A 229 -7.60 -9.13 -5.31
N THR A 230 -8.12 -8.09 -5.96
CA THR A 230 -9.52 -7.72 -5.93
C THR A 230 -10.15 -7.80 -7.31
N PHE A 231 -10.91 -8.87 -7.58
CA PHE A 231 -11.63 -9.06 -8.84
C PHE A 231 -13.10 -8.61 -8.75
N ARG A 232 -13.66 -8.05 -9.82
CA ARG A 232 -15.13 -7.88 -9.92
C ARG A 232 -15.84 -9.10 -10.52
N ASN A 233 -15.14 -9.86 -11.36
CA ASN A 233 -15.71 -10.99 -12.09
C ASN A 233 -15.44 -12.32 -11.36
N ALA A 234 -16.26 -13.33 -11.61
CA ALA A 234 -16.17 -14.68 -11.03
C ALA A 234 -15.02 -15.50 -11.64
N MET A 235 -13.81 -14.95 -11.67
CA MET A 235 -12.63 -15.72 -12.02
C MET A 235 -12.29 -16.66 -10.86
N SER A 236 -11.95 -17.91 -11.19
CA SER A 236 -11.45 -18.88 -10.21
C SER A 236 -9.98 -18.59 -9.91
N PRO A 237 -9.61 -18.22 -8.68
CA PRO A 237 -8.21 -18.00 -8.30
C PRO A 237 -7.39 -19.31 -8.24
N ARG A 238 -7.97 -20.47 -8.59
CA ARG A 238 -7.36 -21.79 -8.43
C ARG A 238 -5.99 -21.89 -9.10
N THR A 239 -5.91 -21.49 -10.36
CA THR A 239 -4.70 -21.58 -11.16
C THR A 239 -3.61 -20.65 -10.64
N LEU A 240 -4.00 -19.46 -10.19
CA LEU A 240 -3.06 -18.55 -9.52
C LEU A 240 -2.54 -19.19 -8.23
N LEU A 241 -3.41 -19.62 -7.33
CA LEU A 241 -2.99 -20.15 -6.02
C LEU A 241 -2.12 -21.40 -6.14
N ALA A 242 -2.37 -22.24 -7.15
CA ALA A 242 -1.53 -23.39 -7.44
C ALA A 242 -0.11 -23.03 -7.91
N SER A 243 0.10 -21.81 -8.44
CA SER A 243 1.41 -21.33 -8.89
C SER A 243 2.12 -20.42 -7.88
N LEU A 244 1.45 -20.01 -6.81
CA LEU A 244 2.08 -19.20 -5.77
C LEU A 244 2.96 -20.08 -4.87
N ASP A 245 4.20 -19.65 -4.64
CA ASP A 245 5.01 -20.15 -3.53
C ASP A 245 4.50 -19.50 -2.24
N LEU A 246 3.57 -20.17 -1.58
CA LEU A 246 2.89 -19.65 -0.40
C LEU A 246 3.71 -19.80 0.90
N PHE A 247 4.92 -20.36 0.84
CA PHE A 247 5.77 -20.57 2.03
C PHE A 247 6.30 -19.28 2.66
N LYS A 248 6.19 -18.14 1.97
CA LYS A 248 6.59 -16.81 2.47
C LYS A 248 5.44 -15.81 2.55
N MET A 249 4.24 -16.23 2.15
CA MET A 249 3.10 -15.34 2.07
C MET A 249 2.51 -15.11 3.47
N VAL A 250 2.67 -13.90 3.99
CA VAL A 250 2.19 -13.47 5.30
C VAL A 250 0.75 -13.00 5.22
N THR A 251 0.41 -12.27 4.15
CA THR A 251 -0.92 -11.69 3.96
C THR A 251 -1.48 -12.07 2.60
N LEU A 252 -2.63 -12.74 2.61
CA LEU A 252 -3.38 -13.09 1.41
C LEU A 252 -4.77 -12.45 1.47
N HIS A 253 -5.02 -11.53 0.53
CA HIS A 253 -6.30 -10.87 0.40
C HIS A 253 -6.92 -11.20 -0.95
N LEU A 254 -8.05 -11.88 -0.93
CA LEU A 254 -8.78 -12.33 -2.11
C LEU A 254 -10.21 -11.81 -2.12
N GLN A 255 -10.68 -11.41 -3.30
CA GLN A 255 -12.09 -11.15 -3.58
C GLN A 255 -12.57 -11.97 -4.78
N GLY A 256 -13.71 -12.65 -4.65
CA GLY A 256 -14.27 -13.52 -5.70
C GLY A 256 -14.79 -14.85 -5.15
N ASN A 257 -14.90 -15.86 -6.01
CA ASN A 257 -15.27 -17.21 -5.58
C ASN A 257 -14.07 -17.88 -4.91
N LEU A 258 -14.25 -18.32 -3.66
CA LEU A 258 -13.17 -18.88 -2.85
C LEU A 258 -13.18 -20.41 -2.76
N SER A 259 -14.09 -21.12 -3.43
CA SER A 259 -14.22 -22.57 -3.27
C SER A 259 -12.89 -23.32 -3.49
N CYS A 260 -12.05 -22.82 -4.39
CA CYS A 260 -10.74 -23.38 -4.70
C CYS A 260 -9.59 -22.90 -3.80
N VAL A 261 -9.78 -21.82 -3.03
CA VAL A 261 -8.73 -21.22 -2.19
C VAL A 261 -8.44 -22.12 -1.00
N VAL A 262 -9.50 -22.67 -0.44
CA VAL A 262 -9.52 -23.44 0.79
C VAL A 262 -8.56 -24.63 0.75
N GLY A 263 -8.52 -25.35 -0.38
CA GLY A 263 -7.56 -26.44 -0.58
C GLY A 263 -6.11 -25.99 -0.75
N ALA A 264 -5.86 -24.77 -1.24
CA ALA A 264 -4.51 -24.24 -1.39
C ALA A 264 -3.91 -23.73 -0.06
N LEU A 265 -4.77 -23.35 0.89
CA LEU A 265 -4.34 -22.80 2.19
C LEU A 265 -3.59 -23.82 3.07
N SER A 266 -3.81 -25.12 2.89
CA SER A 266 -3.10 -26.13 3.71
C SER A 266 -1.58 -26.13 3.49
N GLY A 267 -1.10 -25.55 2.39
CA GLY A 267 0.33 -25.46 2.06
C GLY A 267 1.02 -24.18 2.56
N THR A 268 0.38 -23.37 3.40
CA THR A 268 0.85 -22.02 3.74
C THR A 268 1.25 -21.90 5.22
N PRO A 269 2.47 -22.34 5.62
CA PRO A 269 2.84 -22.42 7.04
C PRO A 269 3.14 -21.06 7.69
N VAL A 270 3.24 -19.97 6.93
CA VAL A 270 3.55 -18.62 7.46
C VAL A 270 2.42 -17.62 7.25
N LEU A 271 1.29 -18.07 6.70
CA LEU A 271 0.16 -17.19 6.43
C LEU A 271 -0.44 -16.74 7.76
N ASP A 272 -0.29 -15.46 8.07
CA ASP A 272 -0.72 -14.83 9.32
C ASP A 272 -2.10 -14.21 9.16
N GLU A 273 -2.34 -13.57 8.02
CA GLU A 273 -3.59 -12.86 7.74
C GLU A 273 -4.25 -13.31 6.43
N LEU A 274 -5.53 -13.69 6.56
CA LEU A 274 -6.40 -14.10 5.46
C LEU A 274 -7.61 -13.16 5.38
N ASN A 275 -7.68 -12.38 4.30
CA ASN A 275 -8.76 -11.42 4.10
C ASN A 275 -9.61 -11.80 2.88
N PHE A 276 -10.90 -11.89 3.10
CA PHE A 276 -11.88 -12.26 2.10
C PHE A 276 -12.94 -11.16 1.95
N GLN A 277 -12.93 -10.48 0.80
CA GLN A 277 -13.86 -9.40 0.48
C GLN A 277 -14.83 -9.80 -0.63
N ARG A 278 -16.12 -9.47 -0.50
CA ARG A 278 -17.15 -9.64 -1.56
C ARG A 278 -17.13 -11.02 -2.21
N THR A 279 -17.03 -12.05 -1.39
CA THR A 279 -16.88 -13.41 -1.87
C THR A 279 -18.22 -14.12 -1.92
N ALA A 280 -18.54 -14.70 -3.08
CA ALA A 280 -19.65 -15.63 -3.23
C ALA A 280 -19.12 -17.04 -2.99
N LEU A 281 -19.70 -17.75 -2.03
CA LEU A 281 -19.42 -19.15 -1.76
C LEU A 281 -20.60 -19.98 -2.26
N SER A 282 -20.80 -20.01 -3.58
CA SER A 282 -22.05 -20.52 -4.14
C SER A 282 -22.15 -22.05 -4.12
N ASN A 283 -21.04 -22.79 -4.07
CA ASN A 283 -21.02 -24.25 -4.16
C ASN A 283 -20.19 -24.89 -3.03
N ALA A 284 -20.85 -25.43 -2.01
CA ALA A 284 -20.18 -26.22 -0.98
C ALA A 284 -19.63 -27.56 -1.50
N MET A 285 -20.23 -28.11 -2.57
CA MET A 285 -19.79 -29.38 -3.16
C MET A 285 -18.34 -29.33 -3.71
N ASP A 286 -17.86 -28.14 -4.08
CA ASP A 286 -16.48 -27.96 -4.56
C ASP A 286 -15.46 -27.84 -3.42
N MET A 287 -15.92 -27.66 -2.17
CA MET A 287 -15.04 -27.62 -1.01
C MET A 287 -14.80 -29.05 -0.51
N GLN A 288 -13.74 -29.67 -1.02
CA GLN A 288 -13.25 -30.89 -0.39
C GLN A 288 -12.89 -30.61 1.07
N PRO A 289 -13.24 -31.51 2.00
CA PRO A 289 -12.93 -31.32 3.41
C PRO A 289 -11.42 -31.18 3.58
N VAL A 290 -10.97 -29.99 3.99
CA VAL A 290 -9.55 -29.71 4.20
C VAL A 290 -9.05 -30.56 5.35
N VAL A 291 -8.17 -31.52 5.06
CA VAL A 291 -7.65 -32.47 6.06
C VAL A 291 -6.90 -31.77 7.19
N ARG A 292 -6.16 -30.68 6.90
CA ARG A 292 -5.49 -29.82 7.90
C ARG A 292 -5.51 -28.35 7.46
N GLY A 293 -5.98 -27.47 8.33
CA GLY A 293 -5.91 -26.02 8.11
C GLY A 293 -4.47 -25.49 8.24
N PRO A 294 -4.18 -24.30 7.71
CA PRO A 294 -2.91 -23.63 7.97
C PRO A 294 -2.76 -23.32 9.46
N SER A 295 -1.68 -23.79 10.06
CA SER A 295 -1.41 -23.67 11.49
C SER A 295 -1.03 -22.26 11.93
N ALA A 296 -0.59 -21.38 11.03
CA ALA A 296 -0.12 -20.04 11.38
C ALA A 296 -1.15 -18.92 11.21
N VAL A 297 -2.35 -19.19 10.69
CA VAL A 297 -3.34 -18.12 10.44
C VAL A 297 -3.90 -17.61 11.76
N ARG A 298 -3.53 -16.37 12.11
CA ARG A 298 -3.99 -15.70 13.32
C ARG A 298 -5.17 -14.76 13.06
N ARG A 299 -5.26 -14.19 11.86
CA ARG A 299 -6.28 -13.19 11.54
C ARG A 299 -7.08 -13.60 10.32
N VAL A 300 -8.40 -13.72 10.49
CA VAL A 300 -9.33 -13.94 9.38
C VAL A 300 -10.31 -12.77 9.28
N ARG A 301 -10.36 -12.13 8.12
CA ARG A 301 -11.21 -10.96 7.86
C ARG A 301 -12.22 -11.26 6.78
N PHE A 302 -13.45 -10.81 7.04
CA PHE A 302 -14.61 -11.09 6.22
C PHE A 302 -15.38 -9.80 5.95
N HIS A 303 -15.34 -9.27 4.72
CA HIS A 303 -16.06 -8.02 4.39
C HIS A 303 -17.13 -8.21 3.31
N ARG A 304 -18.35 -7.69 3.56
CA ARG A 304 -19.47 -7.54 2.61
C ARG A 304 -19.78 -8.81 1.81
N ARG A 305 -20.51 -9.76 2.40
CA ARG A 305 -20.74 -11.07 1.78
C ARG A 305 -22.19 -11.27 1.36
N SER A 306 -22.36 -12.03 0.28
CA SER A 306 -23.52 -12.87 0.04
C SER A 306 -23.03 -14.31 0.16
N VAL A 307 -23.18 -14.91 1.35
CA VAL A 307 -22.82 -16.31 1.58
C VAL A 307 -24.10 -17.13 1.47
N SER A 308 -24.06 -18.24 0.74
CA SER A 308 -25.12 -19.25 0.88
C SER A 308 -24.90 -20.02 2.19
N ASP A 309 -25.93 -20.63 2.75
CA ASP A 309 -25.81 -21.41 4.00
C ASP A 309 -24.69 -22.45 3.91
N ALA A 310 -24.63 -23.17 2.79
CA ALA A 310 -23.61 -24.19 2.57
C ALA A 310 -22.19 -23.59 2.45
N GLY A 311 -22.05 -22.41 1.84
CA GLY A 311 -20.78 -21.69 1.80
C GLY A 311 -20.35 -21.21 3.19
N PHE A 312 -21.31 -20.84 4.03
CA PHE A 312 -21.08 -20.41 5.39
C PHE A 312 -20.62 -21.58 6.27
N ASP A 313 -21.27 -22.73 6.18
CA ASP A 313 -20.87 -23.96 6.88
C ASP A 313 -19.45 -24.37 6.52
N ALA A 314 -19.09 -24.30 5.23
CA ALA A 314 -17.75 -24.60 4.78
C ALA A 314 -16.71 -23.62 5.35
N MET A 315 -17.03 -22.32 5.46
CA MET A 315 -16.16 -21.36 6.13
C MET A 315 -15.99 -21.67 7.61
N LEU A 316 -17.09 -21.92 8.32
CA LEU A 316 -17.04 -22.26 9.73
C LEU A 316 -16.16 -23.49 9.93
N HIS A 317 -16.33 -24.51 9.10
CA HIS A 317 -15.52 -25.71 9.15
C HIS A 317 -14.02 -25.44 8.93
N ILE A 318 -13.65 -24.45 8.09
CA ILE A 318 -12.25 -24.02 7.94
C ILE A 318 -11.78 -23.30 9.19
N ILE A 319 -12.53 -22.31 9.66
CA ILE A 319 -12.20 -21.49 10.85
C ILE A 319 -12.00 -22.39 12.07
N LEU A 320 -12.88 -23.36 12.26
CA LEU A 320 -12.82 -24.35 13.35
C LEU A 320 -11.58 -25.25 13.29
N ARG A 321 -10.91 -25.32 12.14
CA ARG A 321 -9.67 -26.07 11.94
C ARG A 321 -8.41 -25.20 11.98
N LEU A 322 -8.55 -23.89 12.22
CA LEU A 322 -7.41 -22.98 12.41
C LEU A 322 -7.02 -22.96 13.89
N GLU A 323 -5.94 -23.65 14.22
CA GLU A 323 -5.49 -23.82 15.62
C GLU A 323 -4.98 -22.51 16.26
N SER A 324 -4.47 -21.57 15.46
CA SER A 324 -3.82 -20.34 15.96
C SER A 324 -4.66 -19.08 15.79
N ILE A 325 -5.98 -19.19 15.61
CA ILE A 325 -6.81 -18.02 15.32
C ILE A 325 -6.93 -17.10 16.54
N GLU A 326 -6.40 -15.89 16.41
CA GLU A 326 -6.43 -14.86 17.46
C GLU A 326 -7.54 -13.83 17.24
N SER A 327 -7.88 -13.55 15.97
CA SER A 327 -8.87 -12.55 15.62
C SER A 327 -9.66 -12.91 14.38
N THR A 328 -10.97 -12.77 14.50
CA THR A 328 -11.92 -12.85 13.39
C THR A 328 -12.70 -11.54 13.32
N THR A 329 -12.66 -10.88 12.17
CA THR A 329 -13.43 -9.64 11.96
C THR A 329 -14.48 -9.86 10.90
N HIS A 330 -15.74 -9.62 11.29
CA HIS A 330 -16.90 -9.80 10.43
C HIS A 330 -17.55 -8.45 10.18
N TRP A 331 -17.57 -8.04 8.92
CA TRP A 331 -18.34 -6.89 8.45
C TRP A 331 -19.55 -7.37 7.68
N ALA A 332 -20.62 -7.57 8.44
CA ALA A 332 -21.93 -7.82 7.90
C ALA A 332 -22.83 -6.62 8.17
N LYS A 333 -23.39 -6.08 7.09
CA LYS A 333 -24.49 -5.12 7.18
C LYS A 333 -25.83 -5.83 7.39
N ASP A 334 -25.89 -7.12 7.06
CA ASP A 334 -27.13 -7.89 6.90
C ASP A 334 -27.11 -9.29 7.57
N ILE A 335 -26.12 -9.59 8.44
CA ILE A 335 -26.20 -10.83 9.25
C ILE A 335 -27.22 -10.56 10.37
N GLN A 336 -28.44 -11.00 10.13
CA GLN A 336 -29.42 -11.30 11.19
C GLN A 336 -29.17 -12.69 11.82
N ASP A 337 -28.17 -13.45 11.35
CA ASP A 337 -27.94 -14.81 11.82
C ASP A 337 -27.27 -14.86 13.20
N ASP A 338 -28.12 -15.01 14.22
CA ASP A 338 -27.76 -15.47 15.57
C ASP A 338 -26.92 -16.76 15.55
N ALA A 339 -27.01 -17.57 14.49
CA ALA A 339 -26.17 -18.75 14.30
C ALA A 339 -24.67 -18.40 14.19
N VAL A 340 -24.31 -17.31 13.50
CA VAL A 340 -22.91 -16.86 13.38
C VAL A 340 -22.39 -16.39 14.72
N LEU A 341 -23.17 -15.55 15.40
CA LEU A 341 -22.80 -15.04 16.71
C LEU A 341 -22.61 -16.21 17.68
N ARG A 342 -23.53 -17.19 17.70
CA ARG A 342 -23.43 -18.39 18.55
C ARG A 342 -22.19 -19.22 18.25
N ALA A 343 -21.97 -19.63 17.00
CA ALA A 343 -20.81 -20.43 16.61
C ALA A 343 -19.48 -19.73 16.97
N MET A 344 -19.43 -18.41 16.80
CA MET A 344 -18.25 -17.61 17.14
C MET A 344 -18.07 -17.37 18.64
N THR A 345 -19.16 -17.25 19.39
CA THR A 345 -19.11 -17.12 20.86
C THR A 345 -18.59 -18.43 21.47
N THR A 346 -18.98 -19.59 20.92
CA THR A 346 -18.47 -20.90 21.34
C THR A 346 -16.96 -21.04 21.13
N LEU A 347 -16.37 -20.29 20.20
CA LEU A 347 -14.93 -20.32 19.92
C LEU A 347 -14.07 -19.45 20.86
N GLY A 348 -14.67 -18.69 21.78
CA GLY A 348 -13.96 -18.00 22.88
C GLY A 348 -12.99 -16.85 22.50
N HIS A 349 -12.63 -16.69 21.22
CA HIS A 349 -11.56 -15.79 20.75
C HIS A 349 -12.02 -14.73 19.73
N VAL A 350 -13.25 -14.24 19.85
CA VAL A 350 -13.88 -13.42 18.80
C VAL A 350 -14.18 -12.00 19.27
N THR A 351 -13.40 -11.04 18.77
CA THR A 351 -13.73 -9.61 18.87
C THR A 351 -14.71 -9.22 17.76
N VAL A 352 -16.02 -9.31 18.02
CA VAL A 352 -17.03 -8.82 17.08
C VAL A 352 -17.07 -7.29 17.11
N THR A 353 -16.39 -6.66 16.16
CA THR A 353 -16.53 -5.21 15.92
C THR A 353 -17.70 -4.97 14.97
N LYS A 354 -18.89 -4.66 15.52
CA LYS A 354 -19.99 -4.13 14.71
C LYS A 354 -19.54 -2.80 14.11
N GLY A 355 -19.38 -2.77 12.78
CA GLY A 355 -19.12 -1.53 12.07
C GLY A 355 -20.33 -0.60 12.22
N LEU A 356 -20.18 0.46 13.02
CA LEU A 356 -21.16 1.55 13.08
C LEU A 356 -21.40 2.02 11.65
N SER A 357 -22.66 1.98 11.22
CA SER A 357 -23.04 2.45 9.89
C SER A 357 -22.61 3.91 9.79
N SER A 358 -21.71 4.24 8.86
CA SER A 358 -21.44 5.63 8.54
C SER A 358 -22.80 6.31 8.26
N PRO A 359 -23.15 7.40 8.98
CA PRO A 359 -24.42 8.08 8.75
C PRO A 359 -24.43 8.50 7.28
N ARG A 360 -25.39 7.99 6.52
CA ARG A 360 -25.63 8.45 5.16
C ARG A 360 -25.89 9.95 5.24
N LEU A 361 -24.89 10.76 4.88
CA LEU A 361 -25.10 12.16 4.55
C LEU A 361 -26.14 12.17 3.43
N ALA A 362 -27.36 12.60 3.78
CA ALA A 362 -28.41 12.82 2.82
C ALA A 362 -27.91 13.90 1.84
N SER A 363 -27.73 13.53 0.58
CA SER A 363 -27.46 14.49 -0.48
C SER A 363 -28.65 15.46 -0.53
N PRO A 364 -28.44 16.79 -0.44
CA PRO A 364 -29.51 17.73 -0.69
C PRO A 364 -29.93 17.56 -2.15
N ARG A 365 -31.21 17.23 -2.38
CA ARG A 365 -31.83 17.35 -3.70
C ARG A 365 -31.73 18.83 -4.10
N ARG A 366 -31.01 19.11 -5.19
CA ARG A 366 -31.18 20.35 -5.94
C ARG A 366 -32.15 20.10 -7.07
#